data_AF-A0A090ZCY5-F1
#
_entry.id   AF-A0A090ZCY5-F1
#
_cell.length_a   1.000
_cell.length_b   1.000
_cell.length_c   1.000
_cell.angle_alpha   90.00
_cell.angle_beta   90.00
_cell.angle_gamma   90.00
#
_symmetry.space_group_name_H-M   'P 1'
#
loop_
_entity.id
_entity.type
_entity.pdbx_description
1 polymer ?
#
loop_
_entity_poly.entity_id
_entity_poly.type
_entity_poly.pdbx_seq_one_letter_code
_entity_poly.pdbx_strand_id
1 'polypeptide(L)'
;MGNEWSEQDGRLVPLQVQTKELKPFLAFLREAYSSGALDPEFATNKVKDPLAKLEAGKVGIATVVPNEFYTSTLPALKKNAPGAELVQLIPPKGRGGLQATHTIGNTSKIVVNARIAPAKQQKALELLNYLLSDEGYDLIKNGVEGIHYQRTAKGTFEKLPAFDKDRPQLLSVWFFRRYDPEVQIRKWDDPQYAENVLKFYETNAKYRWKNPAEGLSSETFDQKGLRLLGRWVDTMSKVAMDQLPLSAVDEAAAAWKRDGGDRIIREINEEYRKTKE
;
A
#
# COMPACT_ATOMS: atom_id res chain seq x y z
N MET A 1 13.68 9.79 -7.75
CA MET A 1 13.73 8.57 -6.94
C MET A 1 12.75 7.55 -7.51
N GLY A 2 13.14 6.28 -7.53
CA GLY A 2 12.26 5.18 -7.92
C GLY A 2 11.17 4.87 -6.90
N ASN A 3 10.21 4.03 -7.28
CA ASN A 3 9.34 3.35 -6.34
C ASN A 3 10.12 2.13 -5.81
N GLU A 4 10.85 2.32 -4.71
CA GLU A 4 11.86 1.40 -4.16
C GLU A 4 13.07 1.14 -5.06
N TRP A 5 12.84 0.89 -6.36
CA TRP A 5 13.84 0.75 -7.40
C TRP A 5 13.53 1.70 -8.56
N SER A 6 14.57 2.13 -9.25
CA SER A 6 14.47 2.87 -10.50
C SER A 6 15.36 2.22 -11.55
N GLU A 7 14.90 2.19 -12.80
CA GLU A 7 15.76 1.85 -13.92
C GLU A 7 16.68 3.04 -14.27
N GLN A 8 17.98 2.78 -14.39
CA GLN A 8 19.03 3.71 -14.80
C GLN A 8 19.99 2.94 -15.72
N ASP A 9 20.16 3.40 -16.95
CA ASP A 9 21.06 2.79 -17.94
C ASP A 9 20.88 1.27 -18.11
N GLY A 10 19.62 0.82 -18.16
CA GLY A 10 19.25 -0.60 -18.30
C GLY A 10 19.48 -1.45 -17.05
N ARG A 11 19.74 -0.85 -15.89
CA ARG A 11 19.92 -1.54 -14.61
C ARG A 11 18.97 -0.99 -13.55
N LEU A 12 18.56 -1.86 -12.63
CA LEU A 12 17.76 -1.45 -11.48
C LEU A 12 18.66 -0.97 -10.35
N VAL A 13 18.38 0.24 -9.86
CA VAL A 13 19.09 0.92 -8.77
C VAL A 13 18.13 1.14 -7.61
N PRO A 14 18.45 0.65 -6.39
CA PRO A 14 17.56 0.75 -5.24
C PRO A 14 17.61 2.15 -4.64
N LEU A 15 16.53 2.56 -3.95
CA LEU A 15 16.39 3.86 -3.30
C LEU A 15 17.55 4.15 -2.36
N GLN A 16 18.03 3.14 -1.63
CA GLN A 16 19.05 3.28 -0.58
C GLN A 16 20.38 3.86 -1.08
N VAL A 17 20.67 3.78 -2.38
CA VAL A 17 21.92 4.30 -2.98
C VAL A 17 21.71 5.54 -3.84
N GLN A 18 20.46 6.03 -3.96
CA GLN A 18 20.11 7.25 -4.70
C GLN A 18 20.34 8.51 -3.84
N THR A 19 21.57 8.68 -3.32
CA THR A 19 21.85 9.70 -2.29
C THR A 19 21.74 11.13 -2.81
N LYS A 20 21.94 11.34 -4.10
CA LYS A 20 21.79 12.66 -4.76
C LYS A 20 20.35 13.15 -4.70
N GLU A 21 19.38 12.25 -4.83
CA GLU A 21 17.96 12.54 -4.76
C GLU A 21 17.43 12.51 -3.32
N LEU A 22 17.96 11.61 -2.48
CA LEU A 22 17.55 11.47 -1.07
C LEU A 22 17.89 12.71 -0.24
N LYS A 23 19.08 13.31 -0.41
CA LYS A 23 19.48 14.45 0.43
C LYS A 23 18.56 15.66 0.28
N PRO A 24 18.20 16.14 -0.92
CA PRO A 24 17.20 17.19 -1.08
C PRO A 24 15.83 16.83 -0.51
N PHE A 25 15.40 15.58 -0.65
CA PHE A 25 14.15 15.11 -0.06
C PHE A 25 14.17 15.15 1.48
N LEU A 26 15.27 14.71 2.10
CA LEU A 26 15.43 14.76 3.55
C LEU A 26 15.61 16.17 4.08
N ALA A 27 16.23 17.07 3.30
CA ALA A 27 16.27 18.49 3.62
C ALA A 27 14.87 19.10 3.65
N PHE A 28 14.02 18.76 2.67
CA PHE A 28 12.62 19.17 2.66
C PHE A 28 11.84 18.59 3.86
N LEU A 29 12.02 17.30 4.19
CA LEU A 29 11.39 16.70 5.37
C LEU A 29 11.87 17.35 6.68
N ARG A 30 13.14 17.75 6.74
CA ARG A 30 13.69 18.49 7.88
C ARG A 30 13.05 19.86 8.05
N GLU A 31 12.88 20.60 6.96
CA GLU A 31 12.16 21.87 6.97
C GLU A 31 10.68 21.68 7.37
N ALA A 32 10.03 20.64 6.86
CA ALA A 32 8.65 20.31 7.26
C ALA A 32 8.55 19.94 8.75
N TYR A 33 9.54 19.22 9.28
CA TYR A 33 9.60 18.88 10.70
C TYR A 33 9.83 20.11 11.58
N SER A 34 10.83 20.93 11.27
CA SER A 34 11.17 22.11 12.08
C SER A 34 10.11 23.21 12.03
N SER A 35 9.37 23.32 10.92
CA SER A 35 8.23 24.24 10.79
C SER A 35 6.94 23.73 11.44
N GLY A 36 6.91 22.47 11.91
CA GLY A 36 5.71 21.84 12.48
C GLY A 36 4.67 21.37 11.44
N ALA A 37 5.01 21.40 10.14
CA ALA A 37 4.15 20.89 9.07
C ALA A 37 4.12 19.36 9.00
N LEU A 38 5.16 18.68 9.50
CA LEU A 38 5.23 17.23 9.62
C LEU A 38 4.83 16.79 11.04
N ASP A 39 4.05 15.72 11.14
CA ASP A 39 3.66 15.11 12.42
C ASP A 39 4.90 14.85 13.28
N PRO A 40 5.02 15.41 14.51
CA PRO A 40 6.21 15.24 15.34
C PRO A 40 6.49 13.77 15.71
N GLU A 41 5.47 12.92 15.65
CA GLU A 41 5.55 11.49 15.94
C GLU A 41 5.72 10.64 14.67
N PHE A 42 6.00 11.24 13.50
CA PHE A 42 6.03 10.53 12.21
C PHE A 42 6.95 9.29 12.22
N ALA A 43 8.07 9.36 12.94
CA ALA A 43 9.05 8.28 13.02
C ALA A 43 8.60 7.10 13.91
N THR A 44 7.66 7.34 14.84
CA THR A 44 7.15 6.34 15.79
C THR A 44 5.73 5.88 15.47
N ASN A 45 5.04 6.55 14.56
CA ASN A 45 3.72 6.17 14.07
C ASN A 45 3.75 4.74 13.51
N LYS A 46 2.77 3.94 13.94
CA LYS A 46 2.39 2.68 13.30
C LYS A 46 1.55 2.95 12.06
N VAL A 47 1.38 1.93 11.22
CA VAL A 47 0.67 2.01 9.93
C VAL A 47 -0.71 2.70 10.03
N LYS A 48 -1.46 2.49 11.13
CA LYS A 48 -2.81 3.06 11.30
C LYS A 48 -2.84 4.42 11.98
N ASP A 49 -1.74 4.85 12.61
CA ASP A 49 -1.74 6.04 13.47
C ASP A 49 -2.03 7.33 12.67
N PRO A 50 -1.45 7.56 11.46
CA PRO A 50 -1.78 8.76 10.68
C PRO A 50 -3.27 8.85 10.31
N LEU A 51 -3.91 7.73 9.95
CA LEU A 51 -5.34 7.70 9.63
C LEU A 51 -6.19 7.98 10.88
N ALA A 52 -5.87 7.36 12.01
CA ALA A 52 -6.58 7.61 13.26
C ALA A 52 -6.43 9.07 13.72
N LYS A 53 -5.25 9.68 13.51
CA LYS A 53 -5.04 11.11 13.75
C LYS A 53 -5.86 11.98 12.81
N LEU A 54 -5.99 11.61 11.53
CA LEU A 54 -6.85 12.31 10.57
C LEU A 54 -8.30 12.25 11.03
N GLU A 55 -8.82 11.06 11.35
CA GLU A 55 -10.19 10.85 11.84
C GLU A 55 -10.46 11.58 13.18
N ALA A 56 -9.43 11.79 14.00
CA ALA A 56 -9.48 12.59 15.21
C ALA A 56 -9.33 14.11 14.98
N GLY A 57 -9.17 14.56 13.73
CA GLY A 57 -8.98 15.97 13.39
C GLY A 57 -7.61 16.54 13.80
N LYS A 58 -6.61 15.69 14.03
CA LYS A 58 -5.26 16.08 14.52
C LYS A 58 -4.24 16.33 13.41
N VAL A 59 -4.44 15.74 12.23
CA VAL A 59 -3.60 15.98 11.03
C VAL A 59 -4.48 16.29 9.83
N GLY A 60 -3.99 17.11 8.90
CA GLY A 60 -4.75 17.53 7.71
C GLY A 60 -4.55 16.64 6.48
N ILE A 61 -3.50 15.82 6.46
CA ILE A 61 -3.15 14.95 5.31
C ILE A 61 -2.80 13.57 5.83
N ALA A 62 -3.43 12.53 5.27
CA ALA A 62 -3.06 11.13 5.48
C ALA A 62 -3.41 10.30 4.25
N THR A 63 -2.83 9.10 4.15
CA THR A 63 -3.25 8.11 3.15
C THR A 63 -4.59 7.53 3.56
N VAL A 64 -5.58 7.60 2.67
CA VAL A 64 -6.92 7.05 2.87
C VAL A 64 -7.20 6.01 1.79
N VAL A 65 -7.78 4.87 2.19
CA VAL A 65 -8.26 3.87 1.24
C VAL A 65 -9.52 4.42 0.56
N PRO A 66 -9.56 4.58 -0.78
CA PRO A 66 -10.71 5.19 -1.44
C PRO A 66 -12.06 4.54 -1.11
N ASN A 67 -12.06 3.21 -0.98
CA ASN A 67 -13.22 2.42 -0.59
C ASN A 67 -13.70 2.66 0.86
N GLU A 68 -12.89 3.26 1.73
CA GLU A 68 -13.25 3.55 3.13
C GLU A 68 -13.63 5.01 3.34
N PHE A 69 -13.44 5.86 2.31
CA PHE A 69 -13.54 7.31 2.43
C PHE A 69 -14.92 7.78 2.92
N TYR A 70 -15.99 7.38 2.21
CA TYR A 70 -17.36 7.81 2.55
C TYR A 70 -18.01 6.97 3.66
N THR A 71 -17.54 5.75 3.89
CA THR A 71 -18.15 4.78 4.80
C THR A 71 -17.53 4.78 6.20
N SER A 72 -16.24 5.10 6.31
CA SER A 72 -15.51 5.10 7.57
C SER A 72 -14.84 6.44 7.85
N THR A 73 -13.94 6.89 6.97
CA THR A 73 -13.01 7.98 7.26
C THR A 73 -13.71 9.34 7.43
N LEU A 74 -14.49 9.78 6.44
CA LEU A 74 -15.17 11.06 6.49
C LEU A 74 -16.25 11.10 7.60
N PRO A 75 -17.08 10.06 7.80
CA PRO A 75 -17.99 10.02 8.94
C PRO A 75 -17.28 10.08 10.30
N ALA A 76 -16.14 9.37 10.47
CA ALA A 76 -15.37 9.40 11.70
C ALA A 76 -14.81 10.80 11.98
N LEU A 77 -14.24 11.46 10.96
CA LEU A 77 -13.79 12.84 11.07
C LEU A 77 -14.92 13.80 11.43
N LYS A 78 -16.09 13.69 10.78
CA LYS A 78 -17.23 14.59 11.02
C LYS A 78 -17.82 14.49 12.42
N LYS A 79 -17.61 13.38 13.14
CA LYS A 79 -17.99 13.30 14.57
C LYS A 79 -17.20 14.29 15.43
N ASN A 80 -15.95 14.55 15.08
CA ASN A 80 -15.05 15.47 15.79
C ASN A 80 -15.05 16.88 15.17
N ALA A 81 -15.24 16.97 13.85
CA ALA A 81 -15.26 18.22 13.10
C ALA A 81 -16.41 18.21 12.07
N PRO A 82 -17.64 18.59 12.44
CA PRO A 82 -18.83 18.47 11.58
C PRO A 82 -18.73 19.20 10.23
N GLY A 83 -18.00 20.32 10.20
CA GLY A 83 -17.74 21.12 8.99
C GLY A 83 -16.52 20.68 8.19
N ALA A 84 -15.86 19.58 8.56
CA ALA A 84 -14.67 19.13 7.85
C ALA A 84 -15.00 18.62 6.45
N GLU A 85 -14.15 19.00 5.51
CA GLU A 85 -14.12 18.51 4.14
C GLU A 85 -12.78 17.83 3.89
N LEU A 86 -12.82 16.69 3.20
CA LEU A 86 -11.62 16.02 2.71
C LEU A 86 -11.69 15.95 1.19
N VAL A 87 -10.57 16.19 0.54
CA VAL A 87 -10.43 16.12 -0.91
C VAL A 87 -9.26 15.21 -1.26
N GLN A 88 -9.35 14.54 -2.40
CA GLN A 88 -8.19 13.83 -2.95
C GLN A 88 -7.15 14.86 -3.42
N LEU A 89 -5.93 14.73 -2.93
CA LEU A 89 -4.80 15.50 -3.44
C LEU A 89 -4.17 14.75 -4.63
N ILE A 90 -3.95 15.46 -5.73
CA ILE A 90 -3.06 14.98 -6.78
C ILE A 90 -1.60 15.14 -6.31
N PRO A 91 -0.70 14.21 -6.64
CA PRO A 91 0.69 14.33 -6.22
C PRO A 91 1.30 15.62 -6.77
N PRO A 92 2.09 16.38 -5.99
CA PRO A 92 2.72 17.61 -6.48
C PRO A 92 3.75 17.28 -7.56
N LYS A 93 3.98 18.24 -8.48
CA LYS A 93 5.11 18.16 -9.42
C LYS A 93 6.41 18.38 -8.68
N GLY A 94 7.37 17.47 -8.84
CA GLY A 94 8.74 17.67 -8.37
C GLY A 94 9.48 18.73 -9.20
N ARG A 95 10.66 19.15 -8.74
CA ARG A 95 11.50 20.16 -9.43
C ARG A 95 11.86 19.78 -10.87
N GLY A 96 11.95 18.49 -11.16
CA GLY A 96 12.18 17.95 -12.50
C GLY A 96 10.91 17.73 -13.34
N GLY A 97 9.75 18.24 -12.91
CA GLY A 97 8.47 18.10 -13.61
C GLY A 97 7.77 16.75 -13.45
N LEU A 98 8.46 15.73 -12.93
CA LEU A 98 7.87 14.42 -12.63
C LEU A 98 6.75 14.55 -11.59
N GLN A 99 5.68 13.80 -11.81
CA GLN A 99 4.47 13.81 -10.98
C GLN A 99 3.94 12.39 -10.88
N ALA A 100 3.96 11.83 -9.68
CA ALA A 100 3.64 10.42 -9.51
C ALA A 100 3.17 10.09 -8.09
N THR A 101 2.37 9.03 -7.97
CA THR A 101 2.00 8.38 -6.73
C THR A 101 2.62 6.99 -6.68
N HIS A 102 3.03 6.60 -5.48
CA HIS A 102 3.47 5.25 -5.18
C HIS A 102 2.39 4.23 -5.54
N THR A 103 2.77 3.15 -6.23
CA THR A 103 1.89 2.00 -6.48
C THR A 103 2.43 0.76 -5.80
N ILE A 104 1.55 -0.01 -5.18
CA ILE A 104 1.88 -1.30 -4.60
C ILE A 104 1.40 -2.38 -5.57
N GLY A 105 2.27 -3.32 -5.96
CA GLY A 105 1.90 -4.38 -6.89
C GLY A 105 1.03 -5.48 -6.27
N ASN A 106 1.10 -5.68 -4.96
CA ASN A 106 0.31 -6.66 -4.23
C ASN A 106 0.03 -6.22 -2.78
N THR A 107 -1.12 -6.59 -2.21
CA THR A 107 -1.43 -6.29 -0.79
C THR A 107 -1.13 -7.45 0.15
N SER A 108 -1.01 -8.67 -0.38
CA SER A 108 -0.86 -9.90 0.41
C SER A 108 -0.09 -10.95 -0.39
N LYS A 109 0.70 -11.76 0.32
CA LYS A 109 1.34 -12.98 -0.21
C LYS A 109 0.77 -14.20 0.52
N ILE A 110 0.11 -15.09 -0.21
CA ILE A 110 -0.40 -16.37 0.30
C ILE A 110 0.48 -17.49 -0.25
N VAL A 111 0.94 -18.39 0.62
CA VAL A 111 1.80 -19.52 0.25
C VAL A 111 1.23 -20.83 0.76
N VAL A 112 1.39 -21.90 -0.02
CA VAL A 112 1.04 -23.26 0.39
C VAL A 112 2.27 -23.90 1.01
N ASN A 113 2.13 -24.46 2.22
CA ASN A 113 3.23 -25.13 2.91
C ASN A 113 3.61 -26.42 2.17
N ALA A 114 4.82 -26.47 1.62
CA ALA A 114 5.33 -27.62 0.87
C ALA A 114 5.44 -28.93 1.68
N ARG A 115 5.35 -28.87 3.02
CA ARG A 115 5.44 -30.04 3.91
C ARG A 115 4.11 -30.77 4.14
N ILE A 116 2.98 -30.21 3.72
CA ILE A 116 1.68 -30.90 3.84
C ILE A 116 1.52 -31.95 2.74
N ALA A 117 0.65 -32.94 2.95
CA ALA A 117 0.39 -33.99 1.96
C ALA A 117 0.03 -33.40 0.58
N PRO A 118 0.54 -33.96 -0.54
CA PRO A 118 0.27 -33.44 -1.90
C PRO A 118 -1.21 -33.23 -2.20
N ALA A 119 -2.08 -34.14 -1.76
CA ALA A 119 -3.53 -33.99 -1.92
C ALA A 119 -4.09 -32.74 -1.21
N LYS A 120 -3.54 -32.36 -0.05
CA LYS A 120 -3.91 -31.11 0.64
C LYS A 120 -3.36 -29.87 -0.06
N GLN A 121 -2.17 -29.96 -0.67
CA GLN A 121 -1.62 -28.87 -1.48
C GLN A 121 -2.52 -28.60 -2.68
N GLN A 122 -2.87 -29.65 -3.42
CA GLN A 122 -3.79 -29.58 -4.55
C GLN A 122 -5.14 -28.99 -4.13
N LYS A 123 -5.70 -29.45 -3.01
CA LYS A 123 -6.98 -28.93 -2.52
C LYS A 123 -6.92 -27.45 -2.09
N ALA A 124 -5.79 -27.02 -1.52
CA ALA A 124 -5.57 -25.60 -1.20
C ALA A 124 -5.53 -24.75 -2.48
N LEU A 125 -4.84 -25.21 -3.53
CA LEU A 125 -4.80 -24.52 -4.82
C LEU A 125 -6.17 -24.45 -5.49
N GLU A 126 -6.95 -25.54 -5.44
CA GLU A 126 -8.34 -25.55 -5.92
C GLU A 126 -9.22 -24.53 -5.19
N LEU A 127 -9.08 -24.43 -3.86
CA LEU A 127 -9.80 -23.43 -3.06
C LEU A 127 -9.39 -22.02 -3.47
N LEU A 128 -8.09 -21.72 -3.56
CA LEU A 128 -7.62 -20.40 -3.97
C LEU A 128 -8.13 -20.05 -5.38
N ASN A 129 -8.16 -21.00 -6.31
CA ASN A 129 -8.70 -20.81 -7.65
C ASN A 129 -10.22 -20.55 -7.63
N TYR A 130 -10.99 -21.28 -6.82
CA TYR A 130 -12.42 -21.03 -6.63
C TYR A 130 -12.67 -19.61 -6.11
N LEU A 131 -11.90 -19.13 -5.14
CA LEU A 131 -12.05 -17.77 -4.61
C LEU A 131 -11.82 -16.65 -5.63
N LEU A 132 -11.18 -16.95 -6.77
CA LEU A 132 -10.98 -16.01 -7.88
C LEU A 132 -12.07 -16.07 -8.96
N SER A 133 -12.87 -17.14 -8.98
CA SER A 133 -14.05 -17.27 -9.85
C SER A 133 -15.10 -16.23 -9.50
N ASP A 134 -16.05 -15.96 -10.41
CA ASP A 134 -17.12 -14.99 -10.13
C ASP A 134 -17.98 -15.42 -8.94
N GLU A 135 -18.33 -16.71 -8.84
CA GLU A 135 -19.11 -17.26 -7.73
C GLU A 135 -18.36 -17.14 -6.40
N GLY A 136 -17.12 -17.64 -6.35
CA GLY A 136 -16.31 -17.62 -5.13
C GLY A 136 -15.98 -16.19 -4.69
N TYR A 137 -15.71 -15.29 -5.64
CA TYR A 137 -15.47 -13.88 -5.35
C TYR A 137 -16.72 -13.18 -4.82
N ASP A 138 -17.89 -13.44 -5.41
CA ASP A 138 -19.16 -12.92 -4.93
C ASP A 138 -19.47 -13.38 -3.50
N LEU A 139 -19.24 -14.67 -3.23
CA LEU A 139 -19.39 -15.27 -1.90
C LEU A 139 -18.51 -14.55 -0.85
N ILE A 140 -17.22 -14.38 -1.10
CA ILE A 140 -16.31 -13.75 -0.12
C ILE A 140 -16.43 -12.23 -0.06
N LYS A 141 -17.12 -11.59 -1.01
CA LYS A 141 -17.36 -10.15 -1.05
C LYS A 141 -18.68 -9.78 -0.37
N ASN A 142 -19.75 -10.51 -0.70
CA ASN A 142 -21.13 -10.20 -0.30
C ASN A 142 -21.73 -11.20 0.70
N GLY A 143 -21.13 -12.38 0.85
CA GLY A 143 -21.69 -13.47 1.63
C GLY A 143 -22.66 -14.34 0.83
N VAL A 144 -23.52 -15.04 1.56
CA VAL A 144 -24.54 -15.99 1.04
C VAL A 144 -25.90 -15.30 0.95
N GLU A 145 -26.56 -15.38 -0.21
CA GLU A 145 -27.93 -14.89 -0.40
C GLU A 145 -28.93 -15.63 0.52
N GLY A 146 -29.91 -14.91 1.07
CA GLY A 146 -30.87 -15.40 2.06
C GLY A 146 -30.32 -15.45 3.50
N ILE A 147 -29.00 -15.39 3.68
CA ILE A 147 -28.37 -15.33 5.01
C ILE A 147 -27.84 -13.91 5.28
N HIS A 148 -27.02 -13.39 4.37
CA HIS A 148 -26.28 -12.14 4.54
C HIS A 148 -26.88 -10.98 3.74
N TYR A 149 -27.54 -11.28 2.63
CA TYR A 149 -28.27 -10.31 1.81
C TYR A 149 -29.42 -11.00 1.07
N GLN A 150 -30.37 -10.25 0.55
CA GLN A 150 -31.45 -10.81 -0.28
C GLN A 150 -31.87 -9.87 -1.40
N ARG A 151 -32.40 -10.44 -2.48
CA ARG A 151 -32.99 -9.67 -3.58
C ARG A 151 -34.36 -9.12 -3.15
N THR A 152 -34.58 -7.83 -3.38
CA THR A 152 -35.85 -7.17 -3.13
C THR A 152 -36.83 -7.39 -4.28
N ALA A 153 -38.12 -7.16 -4.05
CA ALA A 153 -39.14 -7.22 -5.10
C ALA A 153 -38.88 -6.25 -6.27
N LYS A 154 -38.09 -5.19 -6.05
CA LYS A 154 -37.70 -4.21 -7.08
C LYS A 154 -36.48 -4.65 -7.89
N GLY A 155 -35.93 -5.83 -7.61
CA GLY A 155 -34.76 -6.39 -8.26
C GLY A 155 -33.42 -5.81 -7.79
N THR A 156 -33.41 -5.01 -6.73
CA THR A 156 -32.20 -4.57 -6.01
C THR A 156 -31.83 -5.57 -4.91
N PHE A 157 -30.77 -5.31 -4.14
CA PHE A 157 -30.40 -6.13 -2.98
C PHE A 157 -30.49 -5.32 -1.69
N GLU A 158 -30.76 -5.99 -0.58
CA GLU A 158 -30.69 -5.42 0.78
C GLU A 158 -29.81 -6.27 1.70
N LYS A 159 -29.13 -5.62 2.64
CA LYS A 159 -28.26 -6.25 3.64
C LYS A 159 -29.10 -6.87 4.76
N LEU A 160 -28.76 -8.08 5.19
CA LEU A 160 -29.33 -8.75 6.35
C LEU A 160 -28.39 -8.64 7.57
N PRO A 161 -28.91 -8.72 8.82
CA PRO A 161 -28.11 -8.56 10.04
C PRO A 161 -26.93 -9.53 10.18
N ALA A 162 -27.03 -10.73 9.61
CA ALA A 162 -25.97 -11.74 9.69
C ALA A 162 -24.67 -11.27 9.02
N PHE A 163 -24.73 -10.39 8.01
CA PHE A 163 -23.53 -9.85 7.35
C PHE A 163 -22.59 -9.14 8.32
N ASP A 164 -23.13 -8.31 9.22
CA ASP A 164 -22.30 -7.56 10.17
C ASP A 164 -21.74 -8.47 11.27
N LYS A 165 -22.47 -9.54 11.63
CA LYS A 165 -22.06 -10.53 12.63
C LYS A 165 -20.99 -11.48 12.09
N ASP A 166 -21.23 -12.09 10.94
CA ASP A 166 -20.41 -13.18 10.41
C ASP A 166 -19.23 -12.66 9.59
N ARG A 167 -19.34 -11.43 9.08
CA ARG A 167 -18.29 -10.67 8.39
C ARG A 167 -17.62 -11.43 7.24
N PRO A 168 -18.36 -12.04 6.29
CA PRO A 168 -17.79 -12.81 5.19
C PRO A 168 -16.80 -12.00 4.33
N GLN A 169 -16.99 -10.68 4.24
CA GLN A 169 -16.11 -9.75 3.57
C GLN A 169 -14.67 -9.73 4.09
N LEU A 170 -14.38 -10.26 5.28
CA LEU A 170 -13.00 -10.35 5.75
C LEU A 170 -12.17 -11.33 4.90
N LEU A 171 -12.80 -12.32 4.27
CA LEU A 171 -12.13 -13.22 3.35
C LEU A 171 -11.67 -12.49 2.08
N SER A 172 -12.52 -11.63 1.50
CA SER A 172 -12.10 -10.80 0.38
C SER A 172 -11.06 -9.78 0.79
N VAL A 173 -11.23 -9.06 1.91
CA VAL A 173 -10.36 -7.93 2.28
C VAL A 173 -9.01 -8.37 2.87
N TRP A 174 -8.95 -9.45 3.66
CA TRP A 174 -7.77 -9.83 4.44
C TRP A 174 -7.15 -11.19 4.08
N PHE A 175 -7.83 -12.04 3.29
CA PHE A 175 -7.29 -13.35 2.92
C PHE A 175 -6.79 -13.40 1.47
N PHE A 176 -7.68 -13.66 0.51
CA PHE A 176 -7.27 -13.88 -0.88
C PHE A 176 -8.37 -13.47 -1.86
N ARG A 177 -8.01 -12.66 -2.85
CA ARG A 177 -8.93 -12.12 -3.87
C ARG A 177 -8.20 -11.75 -5.14
N ARG A 178 -8.97 -11.61 -6.23
CA ARG A 178 -8.55 -10.90 -7.43
C ARG A 178 -8.46 -9.39 -7.17
N TYR A 179 -7.74 -8.68 -8.04
CA TYR A 179 -7.75 -7.22 -8.05
C TYR A 179 -9.15 -6.72 -8.45
N ASP A 180 -9.70 -5.83 -7.64
CA ASP A 180 -11.00 -5.18 -7.86
C ASP A 180 -10.98 -3.80 -7.16
N PRO A 181 -11.07 -2.68 -7.90
CA PRO A 181 -11.24 -1.34 -7.32
C PRO A 181 -12.49 -1.22 -6.45
N GLU A 182 -13.50 -2.06 -6.69
CA GLU A 182 -14.78 -2.06 -5.99
C GLU A 182 -14.82 -3.10 -4.85
N VAL A 183 -13.66 -3.58 -4.38
CA VAL A 183 -13.57 -4.68 -3.41
C VAL A 183 -14.39 -4.47 -2.13
N GLN A 184 -14.59 -3.23 -1.66
CA GLN A 184 -15.43 -2.96 -0.48
C GLN A 184 -16.84 -2.41 -0.82
N ILE A 185 -17.18 -2.30 -2.11
CA ILE A 185 -18.54 -1.99 -2.57
C ILE A 185 -19.38 -3.27 -2.55
N ARG A 186 -20.61 -3.21 -2.06
CA ARG A 186 -21.53 -4.34 -1.92
C ARG A 186 -22.72 -4.22 -2.86
N LYS A 187 -23.40 -5.34 -3.10
CA LYS A 187 -24.59 -5.38 -3.98
C LYS A 187 -25.73 -4.46 -3.56
N TRP A 188 -25.82 -4.14 -2.27
CA TRP A 188 -26.85 -3.28 -1.68
C TRP A 188 -26.38 -1.85 -1.45
N ASP A 189 -25.12 -1.52 -1.78
CA ASP A 189 -24.62 -0.17 -1.65
C ASP A 189 -25.19 0.73 -2.76
N ASP A 190 -25.26 2.03 -2.48
CA ASP A 190 -25.71 3.04 -3.43
C ASP A 190 -24.79 3.07 -4.67
N PRO A 191 -25.30 2.92 -5.91
CA PRO A 191 -24.50 3.05 -7.11
C PRO A 191 -23.73 4.39 -7.19
N GLN A 192 -24.29 5.47 -6.68
CA GLN A 192 -23.61 6.77 -6.68
C GLN A 192 -22.37 6.77 -5.80
N TYR A 193 -22.39 6.01 -4.70
CA TYR A 193 -21.23 5.80 -3.84
C TYR A 193 -20.12 5.04 -4.60
N ALA A 194 -20.47 3.98 -5.34
CA ALA A 194 -19.52 3.24 -6.17
C ALA A 194 -18.84 4.15 -7.20
N GLU A 195 -19.62 4.95 -7.94
CA GLU A 195 -19.09 5.93 -8.91
C GLU A 195 -18.13 6.93 -8.27
N ASN A 196 -18.46 7.44 -7.08
CA ASN A 196 -17.61 8.40 -6.38
C ASN A 196 -16.30 7.78 -5.91
N VAL A 197 -16.32 6.52 -5.45
CA VAL A 197 -15.10 5.78 -5.10
C VAL A 197 -14.23 5.52 -6.32
N LEU A 198 -14.84 5.13 -7.46
CA LEU A 198 -14.13 4.85 -8.69
C LEU A 198 -13.38 6.07 -9.25
N LYS A 199 -13.93 7.28 -9.12
CA LYS A 199 -13.25 8.53 -9.50
C LYS A 199 -11.90 8.73 -8.79
N PHE A 200 -11.78 8.31 -7.53
CA PHE A 200 -10.50 8.35 -6.82
C PHE A 200 -9.47 7.40 -7.46
N TYR A 201 -9.89 6.18 -7.83
CA TYR A 201 -9.04 5.20 -8.50
C TYR A 201 -8.62 5.65 -9.90
N GLU A 202 -9.54 6.23 -10.67
CA GLU A 202 -9.27 6.80 -12.01
C GLU A 202 -8.25 7.94 -11.92
N THR A 203 -8.39 8.83 -10.93
CA THR A 203 -7.46 9.92 -10.70
C THR A 203 -6.08 9.38 -10.33
N ASN A 204 -6.00 8.43 -9.39
CA ASN A 204 -4.74 7.79 -9.01
C ASN A 204 -4.07 7.05 -10.18
N ALA A 205 -4.86 6.46 -11.09
CA ALA A 205 -4.35 5.72 -12.22
C ALA A 205 -3.50 6.56 -13.19
N LYS A 206 -3.76 7.88 -13.27
CA LYS A 206 -3.02 8.83 -14.11
C LYS A 206 -1.58 9.09 -13.63
N TYR A 207 -1.28 8.76 -12.37
CA TYR A 207 -0.03 9.12 -11.71
C TYR A 207 0.78 7.89 -11.26
N ARG A 208 0.51 6.70 -11.79
CA ARG A 208 1.15 5.45 -11.32
C ARG A 208 2.67 5.47 -11.50
N TRP A 209 3.40 5.24 -10.41
CA TRP A 209 4.84 4.99 -10.42
C TRP A 209 5.13 3.55 -10.01
N LYS A 210 5.30 2.65 -10.99
CA LYS A 210 5.52 1.23 -10.74
C LYS A 210 6.93 0.97 -10.20
N ASN A 211 7.04 -0.02 -9.31
CA ASN A 211 8.32 -0.58 -8.91
C ASN A 211 8.80 -1.52 -10.03
N PRO A 212 9.92 -1.22 -10.72
CA PRO A 212 10.42 -2.08 -11.79
C PRO A 212 11.02 -3.40 -11.28
N ALA A 213 11.29 -3.51 -9.96
CA ALA A 213 11.74 -4.75 -9.33
C ALA A 213 10.58 -5.59 -8.76
N GLU A 214 9.33 -5.19 -8.98
CA GLU A 214 8.17 -5.94 -8.51
C GLU A 214 8.19 -7.39 -9.05
N GLY A 215 8.02 -8.36 -8.15
CA GLY A 215 8.04 -9.79 -8.49
C GLY A 215 9.44 -10.40 -8.65
N LEU A 216 10.51 -9.60 -8.64
CA LEU A 216 11.88 -10.11 -8.65
C LEU A 216 12.28 -10.62 -7.27
N SER A 217 13.21 -11.57 -7.23
CA SER A 217 13.63 -12.23 -5.99
C SER A 217 15.10 -11.98 -5.66
N SER A 218 15.41 -11.96 -4.36
CA SER A 218 16.78 -11.89 -3.84
C SER A 218 16.84 -12.65 -2.52
N GLU A 219 17.59 -13.75 -2.51
CA GLU A 219 17.80 -14.55 -1.31
C GLU A 219 18.46 -13.71 -0.19
N THR A 220 19.37 -12.82 -0.57
CA THR A 220 20.02 -11.93 0.40
C THR A 220 19.02 -10.95 1.01
N PHE A 221 18.07 -10.44 0.20
CA PHE A 221 17.00 -9.59 0.70
C PHE A 221 16.07 -10.36 1.64
N ASP A 222 15.70 -11.59 1.31
CA ASP A 222 14.87 -12.43 2.18
C ASP A 222 15.51 -12.67 3.56
N GLN A 223 16.84 -12.84 3.60
CA GLN A 223 17.56 -13.09 4.84
C GLN A 223 17.90 -11.82 5.65
N LYS A 224 18.20 -10.70 4.97
CA LYS A 224 18.79 -9.51 5.61
C LYS A 224 17.99 -8.22 5.39
N GLY A 225 17.02 -8.22 4.48
CA GLY A 225 16.32 -7.04 3.97
C GLY A 225 15.68 -6.21 5.07
N LEU A 226 14.89 -6.82 5.96
CA LEU A 226 14.23 -6.09 7.06
C LEU A 226 15.23 -5.41 8.02
N ARG A 227 16.34 -6.08 8.34
CA ARG A 227 17.39 -5.51 9.21
C ARG A 227 18.12 -4.36 8.51
N LEU A 228 18.41 -4.52 7.22
CA LEU A 228 19.04 -3.47 6.40
C LEU A 228 18.12 -2.25 6.29
N LEU A 229 16.83 -2.49 6.01
CA LEU A 229 15.79 -1.46 5.92
C LEU A 229 15.64 -0.73 7.25
N GLY A 230 15.53 -1.43 8.38
CA GLY A 230 15.37 -0.82 9.70
C GLY A 230 16.50 0.14 10.05
N ARG A 231 17.76 -0.25 9.85
CA ARG A 231 18.92 0.63 10.10
C ARG A 231 18.95 1.84 9.16
N TRP A 232 18.59 1.62 7.89
CA TRP A 232 18.54 2.70 6.91
C TRP A 232 17.42 3.71 7.24
N VAL A 233 16.20 3.25 7.53
CA VAL A 233 15.05 4.09 7.93
C VAL A 233 15.33 4.85 9.23
N ASP A 234 15.97 4.23 10.22
CA ASP A 234 16.38 4.90 11.46
C ASP A 234 17.31 6.10 11.16
N THR A 235 18.29 5.90 10.28
CA THR A 235 19.21 6.99 9.89
C THR A 235 18.46 8.09 9.13
N MET A 236 17.64 7.75 8.14
CA MET A 236 16.86 8.74 7.38
C MET A 236 15.93 9.55 8.28
N SER A 237 15.28 8.88 9.26
CA SER A 237 14.38 9.53 10.22
C SER A 237 15.14 10.52 11.11
N LYS A 238 16.31 10.14 11.62
CA LYS A 238 17.19 11.03 12.40
C LYS A 238 17.68 12.22 11.58
N VAL A 239 18.01 12.02 10.31
CA VAL A 239 18.36 13.12 9.40
C VAL A 239 17.17 14.05 9.17
N ALA A 240 15.96 13.53 8.98
CA ALA A 240 14.75 14.32 8.84
C ALA A 240 14.42 15.10 10.14
N MET A 241 14.67 14.54 11.31
CA MET A 241 14.48 15.23 12.60
C MET A 241 15.63 16.18 13.01
N ASP A 242 16.57 16.46 12.09
CA ASP A 242 17.78 17.26 12.36
C ASP A 242 18.71 16.70 13.47
N GLN A 243 18.60 15.41 13.78
CA GLN A 243 19.44 14.72 14.78
C GLN A 243 20.76 14.21 14.18
N LEU A 244 20.84 14.12 12.85
CA LEU A 244 22.05 13.75 12.11
C LEU A 244 22.23 14.68 10.89
N PRO A 245 23.47 14.95 10.46
CA PRO A 245 23.72 15.78 9.27
C PRO A 245 23.30 15.07 7.97
N LEU A 246 23.05 15.84 6.91
CA LEU A 246 22.73 15.28 5.58
C LEU A 246 23.84 14.36 5.02
N SER A 247 25.09 14.51 5.47
CA SER A 247 26.20 13.61 5.10
C SER A 247 26.00 12.17 5.60
N ALA A 248 25.23 11.96 6.67
CA ALA A 248 24.92 10.63 7.18
C ALA A 248 24.17 9.76 6.15
N VAL A 249 23.54 10.38 5.14
CA VAL A 249 22.88 9.66 4.03
C VAL A 249 23.89 8.88 3.20
N ASP A 250 25.08 9.44 2.92
CA ASP A 250 26.11 8.74 2.15
C ASP A 250 26.72 7.59 2.95
N GLU A 251 26.96 7.80 4.24
CA GLU A 251 27.47 6.77 5.15
C GLU A 251 26.48 5.61 5.28
N ALA A 252 25.18 5.91 5.42
CA ALA A 252 24.12 4.92 5.47
C ALA A 252 24.03 4.12 4.15
N ALA A 253 24.16 4.78 3.00
CA ALA A 253 24.17 4.12 1.70
C ALA A 253 25.39 3.19 1.56
N ALA A 254 26.59 3.64 1.95
CA ALA A 254 27.81 2.84 1.92
C ALA A 254 27.72 1.62 2.86
N ALA A 255 27.22 1.82 4.08
CA ALA A 255 26.99 0.74 5.03
C ALA A 255 25.94 -0.26 4.53
N TRP A 256 24.83 0.22 3.97
CA TRP A 256 23.79 -0.63 3.39
C TRP A 256 24.35 -1.52 2.26
N LYS A 257 25.14 -0.93 1.35
CA LYS A 257 25.83 -1.67 0.27
C LYS A 257 26.74 -2.77 0.83
N ARG A 258 27.65 -2.40 1.74
CA ARG A 258 28.61 -3.32 2.36
C ARG A 258 27.94 -4.49 3.09
N ASP A 259 26.85 -4.22 3.79
CA ASP A 259 26.24 -5.18 4.71
C ASP A 259 25.25 -6.17 4.01
N GLY A 260 25.13 -6.08 2.69
CA GLY A 260 24.36 -7.00 1.86
C GLY A 260 23.73 -6.35 0.63
N GLY A 261 23.64 -5.02 0.60
CA GLY A 261 23.01 -4.27 -0.49
C GLY A 261 23.62 -4.51 -1.87
N ASP A 262 24.96 -4.60 -1.97
CA ASP A 262 25.61 -4.89 -3.25
C ASP A 262 25.23 -6.27 -3.80
N ARG A 263 25.03 -7.25 -2.91
CA ARG A 263 24.58 -8.58 -3.32
C ARG A 263 23.12 -8.58 -3.73
N ILE A 264 22.26 -7.86 -2.99
CA ILE A 264 20.84 -7.65 -3.36
C ILE A 264 20.73 -7.01 -4.75
N ILE A 265 21.51 -5.96 -5.03
CA ILE A 265 21.52 -5.29 -6.34
C ILE A 265 21.88 -6.26 -7.45
N ARG A 266 22.90 -7.12 -7.26
CA ARG A 266 23.29 -8.12 -8.25
C ARG A 266 22.18 -9.14 -8.51
N GLU A 267 21.66 -9.76 -7.45
CA GLU A 267 20.60 -10.78 -7.54
C GLU A 267 19.35 -10.22 -8.24
N ILE A 268 18.91 -9.02 -7.87
CA ILE A 268 17.75 -8.36 -8.49
C ILE A 268 18.01 -8.05 -9.97
N ASN A 269 19.21 -7.58 -10.35
CA ASN A 269 19.53 -7.31 -11.76
C ASN A 269 19.73 -8.59 -12.58
N GLU A 270 20.16 -9.69 -11.96
CA GLU A 270 20.20 -11.01 -12.60
C GLU A 270 18.80 -11.48 -12.96
N GLU A 271 17.84 -11.40 -12.03
CA GLU A 271 16.44 -11.68 -12.29
C GLU A 271 15.85 -10.71 -13.32
N TYR A 272 16.16 -9.42 -13.23
CA TYR A 272 15.64 -8.42 -14.17
C TYR A 272 16.03 -8.73 -15.62
N ARG A 273 17.26 -9.16 -15.87
CA ARG A 273 17.70 -9.53 -17.23
C ARG A 273 16.89 -10.67 -17.82
N LYS A 274 16.54 -11.68 -17.01
CA LYS A 274 15.71 -12.81 -17.45
C LYS A 274 14.30 -12.38 -17.89
N THR A 275 13.82 -11.24 -17.39
CA THR A 275 12.51 -10.69 -17.81
C THR A 275 12.55 -9.93 -19.14
N LYS A 276 13.75 -9.70 -19.69
CA LYS A 276 13.98 -8.99 -20.96
C LYS A 276 14.34 -9.92 -22.11
N GLU A 277 14.55 -11.20 -21.82
CA GLU A 277 14.72 -12.29 -22.78
C GLU A 277 13.34 -12.81 -23.25
#